data_AF-A0A6A4GJR4-F1
#
_entry.id   AF-A0A6A4GJR4-F1
#
_cell.length_a   1.000
_cell.length_b   1.000
_cell.length_c   1.000
_cell.angle_alpha   90.00
_cell.angle_beta   90.00
_cell.angle_gamma   90.00
#
_symmetry.space_group_name_H-M   'P 1'
#
loop_
_entity.id
_entity.type
_entity.pdbx_description
1 polymer ?
#
loop_
_entity_poly.entity_id
_entity_poly.type
_entity_poly.pdbx_seq_one_letter_code
_entity_poly.pdbx_strand_id
1 'polypeptide(L)' 'MQDIDFEGPLYSCNGSNELASLMREKGWKVCPGCQTNIQKADGCNHMTCPSPGCNMHFCYHYGQGII' A
#
# COMPACT_ATOMS: atom_id res chain seq x y z
N MET A 1 7.74 -35.07 15.06
CA MET A 1 8.02 -34.09 14.00
C MET A 1 6.69 -33.42 13.70
N GLN A 2 6.39 -32.30 14.37
CA GLN A 2 5.16 -31.56 14.10
C GLN A 2 5.45 -30.66 12.90
N ASP A 3 4.87 -31.03 11.77
CA ASP A 3 4.72 -30.19 10.60
C ASP A 3 3.68 -29.12 10.95
N ILE A 4 4.15 -27.90 11.18
CA ILE A 4 3.30 -26.74 11.38
C ILE A 4 3.10 -26.17 9.99
N ASP A 5 1.99 -26.55 9.35
CA ASP A 5 1.49 -25.85 8.17
C ASP A 5 1.09 -24.43 8.61
N PHE A 6 2.06 -23.52 8.54
CA PHE A 6 1.87 -22.12 8.85
C PHE A 6 1.33 -21.46 7.59
N GLU A 7 0.02 -21.53 7.39
CA GLU A 7 -0.73 -20.74 6.40
C GLU A 7 -0.64 -19.25 6.77
N GLY A 8 0.56 -18.69 6.65
CA GLY A 8 0.87 -17.30 6.97
C GLY A 8 1.96 -16.78 6.03
N PRO A 9 1.97 -15.48 5.73
CA PRO A 9 2.98 -14.90 4.84
C PRO A 9 4.38 -15.17 5.38
N LEU A 10 5.34 -15.42 4.48
CA LEU A 10 6.74 -15.66 4.81
C LEU A 10 7.24 -14.57 5.77
N TYR A 11 7.49 -14.93 7.03
CA TYR A 11 7.98 -13.99 8.04
C TYR A 11 9.30 -13.37 7.60
N SER A 12 9.44 -12.07 7.78
CA SER A 12 10.70 -11.37 7.56
C SER A 12 10.94 -10.40 8.69
N CYS A 13 12.15 -10.39 9.26
CA CYS A 13 12.49 -9.48 10.36
C CYS A 13 12.31 -7.99 10.02
N ASN A 14 12.18 -7.63 8.73
CA ASN A 14 11.89 -6.27 8.25
C ASN A 14 10.38 -5.99 8.01
N GLY A 15 9.50 -6.98 8.19
CA GLY A 15 8.06 -6.82 7.99
C GLY A 15 7.61 -6.60 6.53
N SER A 16 8.52 -6.68 5.55
CA SER A 16 8.21 -6.36 4.14
C SER A 16 7.18 -7.30 3.51
N ASN A 17 7.23 -8.60 3.85
CA ASN A 17 6.32 -9.61 3.33
C ASN A 17 4.93 -9.51 3.96
N GLU A 18 4.87 -9.24 5.27
CA GLU A 18 3.61 -8.97 5.99
C GLU A 18 2.94 -7.71 5.42
N LEU A 19 3.72 -6.62 5.23
CA LEU A 19 3.22 -5.38 4.62
C LEU A 19 2.69 -5.61 3.20
N ALA A 20 3.43 -6.35 2.36
CA ALA A 20 3.00 -6.63 0.98
C ALA A 20 1.71 -7.47 0.92
N SER A 21 1.52 -8.38 1.87
CA SER A 21 0.30 -9.19 1.99
C SER A 21 -0.88 -8.30 2.40
N LEU A 22 -0.70 -7.51 3.46
CA LEU A 22 -1.70 -6.54 3.92
C LEU A 22 -2.10 -5.52 2.84
N MET A 23 -1.13 -5.05 2.05
CA MET A 23 -1.39 -4.14 0.94
C MET A 23 -2.32 -4.77 -0.10
N ARG A 24 -2.15 -6.06 -0.42
CA ARG A 24 -3.01 -6.78 -1.36
C ARG A 24 -4.40 -6.99 -0.77
N GLU A 25 -4.47 -7.42 0.49
CA GLU A 25 -5.73 -7.69 1.20
C GLU A 25 -6.57 -6.43 1.38
N LYS A 26 -5.95 -5.30 1.72
CA LYS A 26 -6.63 -4.01 1.94
C LYS A 26 -6.74 -3.17 0.67
N GLY A 27 -6.13 -3.60 -0.44
CA GLY A 27 -6.13 -2.85 -1.70
C GLY A 27 -5.42 -1.49 -1.61
N TRP A 28 -4.35 -1.40 -0.83
CA TRP A 28 -3.54 -0.18 -0.74
C TRP A 28 -2.88 0.15 -2.08
N LYS A 29 -2.68 1.45 -2.32
CA LYS A 29 -2.19 1.94 -3.60
C LYS A 29 -0.88 2.67 -3.41
N VAL A 30 -0.01 2.58 -4.41
CA VAL A 30 1.25 3.31 -4.43
C VAL A 30 1.06 4.65 -5.12
N CYS A 31 1.72 5.68 -4.60
CA CYS A 31 1.79 6.96 -5.28
C CYS A 31 2.60 6.80 -6.59
N PRO A 32 2.09 7.25 -7.76
CA PRO A 32 2.81 7.08 -9.03
C PRO A 32 4.09 7.93 -9.15
N GLY A 33 4.32 8.87 -8.22
CA GLY A 33 5.47 9.79 -8.28
C GLY A 33 6.62 9.35 -7.38
N CYS A 34 6.31 8.97 -6.13
CA CYS A 34 7.32 8.61 -5.12
C CYS A 34 7.22 7.15 -4.64
N GLN A 35 6.31 6.35 -5.21
CA GLN A 35 6.06 4.95 -4.85
C GLN A 35 5.73 4.70 -3.37
N THR A 36 5.39 5.74 -2.62
CA THR A 36 4.99 5.62 -1.22
C THR A 36 3.67 4.86 -1.13
N ASN A 37 3.57 3.91 -0.20
CA ASN A 37 2.36 3.15 0.07
C ASN A 37 1.33 4.07 0.72
N ILE A 38 0.20 4.26 0.05
CA ILE A 38 -0.90 5.09 0.51
C ILE A 38 -2.07 4.19 0.89
N GLN A 39 -2.51 4.34 2.13
CA GLN A 39 -3.77 3.79 2.61
C GLN A 39 -4.84 4.89 2.54
N LYS A 40 -5.99 4.57 1.94
CA LYS A 40 -7.18 5.40 2.07
C LYS A 40 -7.91 5.03 3.36
N ALA A 41 -8.00 5.98 4.29
CA ALA A 41 -8.76 5.80 5.54
C ALA A 41 -10.26 5.98 5.33
N ASP A 42 -10.66 7.07 4.67
CA ASP A 42 -12.06 7.40 4.37
C ASP A 42 -12.13 8.49 3.28
N GLY A 43 -13.32 8.76 2.70
CA GLY A 43 -13.57 9.93 1.86
C GLY A 43 -13.54 9.69 0.34
N CYS A 44 -13.21 10.75 -0.42
CA CYS A 44 -13.20 10.73 -1.90
C CYS A 44 -12.01 9.94 -2.47
N ASN A 45 -12.11 9.51 -3.73
CA ASN A 45 -11.01 8.82 -4.42
C ASN A 45 -9.90 9.78 -4.90
N HIS A 46 -10.11 11.09 -4.91
CA HIS A 46 -9.07 12.07 -5.19
C HIS A 46 -8.20 12.25 -3.95
N MET A 47 -6.97 11.76 -4.02
CA MET A 47 -6.01 11.77 -2.90
C MET A 47 -4.80 12.61 -3.26
N THR A 48 -4.20 13.23 -2.25
CA THR A 48 -2.91 13.92 -2.35
C THR A 48 -1.87 13.10 -1.60
N CYS A 49 -0.73 12.87 -2.24
CA CYS A 49 0.36 12.13 -1.62
C CYS A 49 0.90 12.90 -0.39
N PRO A 50 0.86 12.33 0.83
CA PRO A 50 1.34 12.97 2.06
C PRO A 50 2.87 13.00 2.17
N SER A 51 3.58 12.31 1.27
CA SER A 51 5.04 12.27 1.28
C SER A 51 5.63 13.68 1.05
N PRO A 52 6.54 14.15 1.91
CA PRO A 52 7.12 15.49 1.82
C PRO A 52 7.84 15.66 0.48
N GLY A 53 7.49 16.70 -0.27
CA GLY A 53 8.09 17.00 -1.57
C GLY A 53 7.43 16.31 -2.77
N CYS A 54 6.53 15.35 -2.57
CA CYS A 54 5.73 14.79 -3.67
C CYS A 54 4.45 15.60 -3.89
N ASN A 55 3.59 15.69 -2.86
CA ASN A 55 2.30 16.40 -2.89
C ASN A 55 1.44 16.13 -4.15
N MET A 56 1.67 15.02 -4.84
CA MET A 56 1.00 14.75 -6.12
C MET A 56 -0.44 14.33 -5.88
N HIS A 57 -1.34 14.86 -6.70
CA HIS A 57 -2.75 14.53 -6.70
C HIS A 57 -3.00 13.34 -7.63
N PHE A 58 -3.66 12.30 -7.14
CA PHE A 58 -3.94 11.09 -7.91
C PHE A 58 -5.26 10.45 -7.50
N CYS A 59 -5.88 9.71 -8.41
CA CYS A 59 -7.07 8.93 -8.10
C CYS A 59 -6.66 7.62 -7.43
N TYR A 60 -7.12 7.35 -6.23
CA TYR A 60 -6.89 6.08 -5.54
C TYR A 60 -7.50 4.87 -6.28
N HIS A 61 -8.56 5.08 -7.07
CA HIS A 61 -9.17 3.98 -7.82
C HIS A 61 -8.29 3.55 -9.00
N TYR A 62 -7.81 4.52 -9.79
CA TYR A 62 -7.03 4.26 -11.01
C TYR A 62 -5.52 4.19 -10.76
N GLY A 63 -5.04 4.75 -9.65
CA GLY A 63 -3.61 4.87 -9.35
C GLY A 63 -2.87 5.84 -10.28
N GLN A 64 -3.58 6.72 -10.98
CA GLN A 64 -3.02 7.67 -11.94
C GLN A 64 -3.15 9.11 -11.43
N GLY A 65 -2.16 9.94 -11.78
CA GLY A 65 -2.15 11.36 -11.47
C GLY A 65 -3.36 12.06 -12.09
N ILE A 66 -4.02 12.92 -11.31
CA ILE A 66 -5.07 13.81 -11.78
C ILE A 66 -4.38 15.17 -11.99
N ILE A 67 -4.31 15.59 -13.25
CA ILE A 67 -3.74 16.88 -13.70
C ILE A 67 -4.86 17.90 -13.83
#